data_AF-A0A936I2L5-F1
#
_entry.id   AF-A0A936I2L5-F1
#
_cell.length_a   1.000
_cell.length_b   1.000
_cell.length_c   1.000
_cell.angle_alpha   90.00
_cell.angle_beta   90.00
_cell.angle_gamma   90.00
#
_symmetry.space_group_name_H-M   'P 1'
#
loop_
_entity.id
_entity.type
_entity.pdbx_description
1 polymer ?
#
loop_
_entity_poly.entity_id
_entity_poly.type
_entity_poly.pdbx_seq_one_letter_code
_entity_poly.pdbx_strand_id
1 'polypeptide(L)'
;MRSRSGRKWYVVFAVAMHIAMLAAYTAPEEWVPARVRLWSQAYVRPVFHQTWGLFAPDPPLCSCELRVLLGPSVSRPLAGSHDPFLVRRMALQMGHYLGGTRPLPDTLVVDERMEGAMRGLVRDTGGTELGLGFQAVQYCVDDVARPEHRPGRIVPIRFRSP
;
A
#
# COMPACT_ATOMS: atom_id res chain seq x y z
N MET A 1 -27.83 21.18 -45.02
CA MET A 1 -26.74 20.22 -44.70
C MET A 1 -25.86 20.82 -43.59
N ARG A 2 -26.05 20.42 -42.33
CA ARG A 2 -25.21 20.90 -41.20
C ARG A 2 -23.84 20.24 -41.30
N SER A 3 -22.79 21.06 -41.41
CA SER A 3 -21.39 20.65 -41.53
C SER A 3 -21.01 19.55 -40.55
N ARG A 4 -20.85 18.31 -41.05
CA ARG A 4 -20.26 17.18 -40.29
C ARG A 4 -18.79 17.43 -39.92
N SER A 5 -18.16 18.47 -40.48
CA SER A 5 -16.76 18.82 -40.26
C SER A 5 -16.52 19.47 -38.89
N GLY A 6 -17.40 20.38 -38.45
CA GLY A 6 -17.25 21.06 -37.16
C GLY A 6 -17.24 20.11 -35.96
N ARG A 7 -18.04 19.02 -36.03
CA ARG A 7 -18.11 18.01 -34.98
C ARG A 7 -16.81 17.21 -34.79
N LYS A 8 -16.01 17.04 -35.85
CA LYS A 8 -14.72 16.31 -35.78
C LYS A 8 -13.63 17.17 -35.14
N TRP A 9 -13.68 18.49 -35.31
CA TRP A 9 -12.64 19.37 -34.78
C TRP A 9 -12.71 19.47 -33.24
N TYR A 10 -13.89 19.47 -32.63
CA TYR A 10 -13.95 19.41 -31.16
C TYR A 10 -13.30 18.15 -30.57
N VAL A 11 -13.41 17.02 -31.26
CA VAL A 11 -12.77 15.76 -30.83
C VAL A 11 -11.26 15.86 -30.94
N VAL A 12 -10.73 16.30 -32.09
CA VAL A 12 -9.28 16.42 -32.27
C VAL A 12 -8.69 17.47 -31.32
N PHE A 13 -9.40 18.58 -31.08
CA PHE A 13 -8.99 19.58 -30.09
C PHE A 13 -8.98 19.01 -28.66
N ALA A 14 -10.02 18.27 -28.27
CA ALA A 14 -10.09 17.63 -26.96
C ALA A 14 -8.96 16.61 -26.76
N VAL A 15 -8.65 15.80 -27.78
CA VAL A 15 -7.53 14.83 -27.75
C VAL A 15 -6.18 15.55 -27.66
N ALA A 16 -5.97 16.60 -28.45
CA ALA A 16 -4.74 17.39 -28.41
C ALA A 16 -4.54 18.06 -27.04
N MET A 17 -5.60 18.63 -26.48
CA MET A 17 -5.57 19.22 -25.14
C MET A 17 -5.28 18.17 -24.06
N HIS A 18 -5.88 16.97 -24.15
CA HIS A 18 -5.60 15.87 -23.23
C HIS A 18 -4.12 15.45 -23.27
N ILE A 19 -3.56 15.26 -24.46
CA ILE A 19 -2.14 14.90 -24.64
C ILE A 19 -1.23 16.01 -24.10
N ALA A 20 -1.55 17.27 -24.36
CA ALA A 20 -0.78 18.41 -23.85
C ALA A 20 -0.79 18.46 -22.31
N MET A 21 -1.94 18.19 -21.68
CA MET A 21 -2.04 18.12 -20.21
C MET A 21 -1.26 16.94 -19.64
N LEU A 22 -1.24 15.79 -20.31
CA LEU A 22 -0.41 14.65 -19.89
C LEU A 22 1.08 14.97 -19.98
N ALA A 23 1.52 15.53 -21.10
CA ALA A 23 2.91 15.92 -21.28
C ALA A 23 3.36 16.92 -20.20
N ALA A 24 2.50 17.92 -19.90
CA ALA A 24 2.76 18.90 -18.84
C ALA A 24 2.75 18.30 -17.42
N TYR A 25 1.99 17.24 -17.18
CA TYR A 25 2.00 16.51 -15.90
C TYR A 25 3.28 15.69 -15.72
N THR A 26 3.81 15.10 -16.79
CA THR A 26 5.00 14.23 -16.75
C THR A 26 6.33 14.97 -16.88
N ALA A 27 6.30 16.20 -17.43
CA ALA A 27 7.51 16.97 -17.66
C ALA A 27 8.16 17.47 -16.34
N PRO A 28 9.49 17.69 -16.33
CA PRO A 28 10.20 18.27 -15.19
C PRO A 28 9.60 19.61 -14.76
N GLU A 29 9.68 19.94 -13.47
CA GLU A 29 9.09 21.17 -12.91
C GLU A 29 9.65 22.44 -13.52
N GLU A 30 10.91 22.41 -13.93
CA GLU A 30 11.62 23.52 -14.53
C GLU A 30 11.10 23.89 -15.93
N TRP A 31 10.42 22.97 -16.62
CA TRP A 31 10.01 23.14 -18.02
C TRP A 31 8.57 23.64 -18.17
N VAL A 32 7.76 23.53 -17.12
CA VAL A 32 6.32 23.82 -17.18
C VAL A 32 5.97 24.95 -16.22
N PRO A 33 5.32 26.02 -16.70
CA PRO A 33 4.86 27.10 -15.82
C PRO A 33 3.95 26.57 -14.70
N ALA A 34 4.17 27.04 -13.47
CA ALA A 34 3.48 26.55 -12.27
C ALA A 34 1.94 26.51 -12.41
N ARG A 35 1.34 27.49 -13.09
CA ARG A 35 -0.11 27.54 -13.35
C ARG A 35 -0.58 26.39 -14.24
N VAL A 36 0.16 26.10 -15.32
CA VAL A 36 -0.17 25.01 -16.25
C VAL A 36 -0.01 23.66 -15.56
N ARG A 37 1.01 23.52 -14.71
CA ARG A 37 1.23 22.32 -13.90
C ARG A 37 0.14 22.07 -12.87
N LEU A 38 -0.39 23.12 -12.23
CA LEU A 38 -1.53 22.99 -11.33
C LEU A 38 -2.76 22.43 -12.06
N TRP A 39 -3.07 22.98 -13.25
CA TRP A 39 -4.19 22.53 -14.07
C TRP A 39 -3.98 21.10 -14.61
N SER A 40 -2.76 20.75 -15.03
CA SER A 40 -2.45 19.39 -15.47
C SER A 40 -2.60 18.38 -14.33
N GLN A 41 -2.14 18.70 -13.12
CA GLN A 41 -2.31 17.83 -11.95
C GLN A 41 -3.78 17.67 -11.57
N ALA A 42 -4.56 18.76 -11.55
CA ALA A 42 -5.99 18.71 -11.23
C ALA A 42 -6.79 17.89 -12.25
N TYR A 43 -6.41 17.93 -13.53
CA TYR A 43 -7.05 17.17 -14.59
C TYR A 43 -6.60 15.70 -14.66
N VAL A 44 -5.29 15.45 -14.62
CA VAL A 44 -4.69 14.13 -14.86
C VAL A 44 -4.82 13.22 -13.65
N ARG A 45 -4.65 13.74 -12.41
CA ARG A 45 -4.71 12.89 -11.20
C ARG A 45 -6.02 12.12 -11.08
N PRO A 46 -7.22 12.72 -11.18
CA PRO A 46 -8.46 11.95 -11.10
C PRO A 46 -8.59 10.90 -12.20
N VAL A 47 -8.19 11.23 -13.44
CA VAL A 47 -8.28 10.32 -14.59
C VAL A 47 -7.36 9.11 -14.46
N PHE A 48 -6.16 9.28 -13.88
CA PHE A 48 -5.21 8.18 -13.68
C PHE A 48 -5.41 7.44 -12.35
N HIS A 49 -5.95 8.11 -11.33
CA HIS A 49 -6.19 7.51 -10.01
C HIS A 49 -7.60 6.95 -9.84
N GLN A 50 -8.55 7.22 -10.74
CA GLN A 50 -9.89 6.63 -10.66
C GLN A 50 -10.23 5.90 -11.96
N THR A 51 -10.62 4.62 -11.79
CA THR A 51 -11.40 3.74 -12.69
C THR A 51 -10.71 2.78 -13.65
N TRP A 52 -9.45 2.97 -14.06
CA TRP A 52 -8.87 2.05 -15.07
C TRP A 52 -8.07 0.87 -14.47
N GLY A 53 -7.71 0.89 -13.19
CA GLY A 53 -6.94 -0.20 -12.55
C GLY A 53 -5.63 -0.56 -13.28
N LEU A 54 -5.19 0.28 -14.23
CA LEU A 54 -4.23 -0.08 -15.28
C LEU A 54 -2.80 0.28 -14.92
N PHE A 55 -2.60 1.20 -13.96
CA PHE A 55 -1.26 1.67 -13.58
C PHE A 55 -1.01 1.83 -12.08
N ALA A 56 -2.03 1.80 -11.23
CA ALA A 56 -1.86 1.68 -9.79
C ALA A 56 -3.04 0.89 -9.22
N PRO A 57 -2.81 -0.22 -8.49
CA PRO A 57 -3.85 -0.80 -7.65
C PRO A 57 -4.33 0.28 -6.68
N ASP A 58 -5.63 0.28 -6.38
CA ASP A 58 -6.17 1.16 -5.35
C ASP A 58 -5.31 1.05 -4.08
N PRO A 59 -5.01 2.18 -3.41
CA PRO A 59 -4.17 2.14 -2.22
C PRO A 59 -4.82 1.18 -1.21
N PRO A 60 -4.04 0.25 -0.62
CA PRO A 60 -4.60 -0.75 0.25
C PRO A 60 -5.28 -0.06 1.43
N LEU A 61 -6.56 -0.40 1.63
CA LEU A 61 -7.39 0.16 2.69
C LEU A 61 -6.83 -0.19 4.07
N CYS A 62 -6.15 -1.32 4.17
CA CYS A 62 -5.47 -1.77 5.37
C CYS A 62 -3.96 -1.94 5.14
N SER A 63 -3.17 -1.66 6.18
CA SER A 63 -1.78 -2.11 6.28
C SER A 63 -1.63 -3.06 7.46
N CYS A 64 -0.61 -3.92 7.40
CA CYS A 64 -0.34 -4.91 8.44
C CYS A 64 1.13 -4.86 8.83
N GLU A 65 1.38 -4.76 10.13
CA GLU A 65 2.71 -4.80 10.74
C GLU A 65 2.81 -6.08 11.58
N LEU A 66 3.75 -6.95 11.23
CA LEU A 66 4.03 -8.14 12.04
C LEU A 66 4.87 -7.76 13.24
N ARG A 67 4.52 -8.29 14.41
CA ARG A 67 5.22 -8.07 15.67
C ARG A 67 5.55 -9.40 16.35
N VAL A 68 6.67 -9.36 17.06
CA VAL A 68 7.18 -10.44 17.88
C VAL A 68 6.87 -10.11 19.34
N LEU A 69 6.30 -11.07 20.06
CA LEU A 69 6.06 -10.99 21.49
C LEU A 69 7.30 -11.47 22.23
N LEU A 70 7.89 -10.57 23.02
CA LEU A 70 9.06 -10.83 23.88
C LEU A 70 8.65 -11.17 25.32
N GLY A 71 7.34 -11.15 25.61
CA GLY A 71 6.75 -11.37 26.92
C GLY A 71 5.25 -11.05 26.89
N PRO A 72 4.56 -11.05 28.05
CA PRO A 72 3.11 -10.88 28.13
C PRO A 72 2.60 -9.51 27.66
N SER A 73 3.45 -8.48 27.70
CA SER A 73 3.06 -7.09 27.39
C SER A 73 4.09 -6.34 26.54
N VAL A 74 5.19 -7.00 26.16
CA VAL A 74 6.25 -6.38 25.36
C VAL A 74 6.22 -6.98 23.96
N SER A 75 5.91 -6.14 22.97
CA SER A 75 5.95 -6.50 21.56
C SER A 75 6.87 -5.56 20.81
N ARG A 76 7.64 -6.09 19.86
CA ARG A 76 8.44 -5.29 18.93
C ARG A 76 8.06 -5.59 17.47
N PRO A 77 8.27 -4.66 16.54
CA PRO A 77 8.17 -4.96 15.11
C PRO A 77 9.06 -6.14 14.74
N LEU A 78 8.56 -7.00 13.84
CA LEU A 78 9.32 -8.10 13.24
C LEU A 78 10.54 -7.57 12.47
N ALA A 79 10.35 -6.43 11.78
CA ALA A 79 11.41 -5.61 11.23
C ALA A 79 11.18 -4.15 11.66
N GLY A 80 12.11 -3.61 12.45
CA GLY A 80 12.11 -2.23 12.91
C GLY A 80 12.54 -1.23 11.84
N SER A 81 12.45 0.05 12.17
CA SER A 81 12.86 1.15 11.27
C SER A 81 14.38 1.18 11.01
N HIS A 82 15.17 0.60 11.91
CA HIS A 82 16.64 0.59 11.86
C HIS A 82 17.19 -0.67 11.17
N ASP A 83 16.33 -1.64 10.83
CA ASP A 83 16.74 -2.86 10.18
C ASP A 83 17.09 -2.63 8.70
N PRO A 84 17.94 -3.48 8.11
CA PRO A 84 18.27 -3.42 6.69
C PRO A 84 17.03 -3.41 5.81
N PHE A 85 17.08 -2.68 4.69
CA PHE A 85 15.96 -2.54 3.75
C PHE A 85 15.36 -3.89 3.33
N LEU A 86 16.20 -4.90 3.09
CA LEU A 86 15.76 -6.24 2.70
C LEU A 86 14.90 -6.90 3.78
N VAL A 87 15.30 -6.83 5.05
CA VAL A 87 14.56 -7.38 6.20
C VAL A 87 13.19 -6.72 6.31
N ARG A 88 13.15 -5.39 6.22
CA ARG A 88 11.90 -4.61 6.23
C ARG A 88 10.98 -5.01 5.08
N ARG A 89 11.53 -5.17 3.88
CA ARG A 89 10.77 -5.59 2.70
C ARG A 89 10.23 -7.01 2.85
N MET A 90 11.01 -7.94 3.42
CA MET A 90 10.56 -9.31 3.70
C MET A 90 9.39 -9.33 4.68
N ALA A 91 9.51 -8.63 5.83
CA ALA A 91 8.44 -8.54 6.82
C ALA A 91 7.15 -7.92 6.23
N LEU A 92 7.28 -6.89 5.40
CA LEU A 92 6.14 -6.29 4.69
C LEU A 92 5.46 -7.30 3.75
N GLN A 93 6.24 -8.05 2.95
CA GLN A 93 5.68 -9.06 2.04
C GLN A 93 5.02 -10.22 2.79
N MET A 94 5.54 -10.61 3.96
CA MET A 94 4.87 -11.59 4.84
C MET A 94 3.51 -11.06 5.29
N GLY A 95 3.43 -9.79 5.73
CA GLY A 95 2.15 -9.17 6.09
C GLY A 95 1.14 -9.10 4.93
N HIS A 96 1.62 -8.85 3.71
CA HIS A 96 0.78 -8.89 2.51
C HIS A 96 0.28 -10.30 2.17
N TYR A 97 1.16 -11.30 2.24
CA TYR A 97 0.82 -12.70 2.00
C TYR A 97 -0.27 -13.18 2.95
N LEU A 98 -0.22 -12.73 4.20
CA LEU A 98 -1.19 -13.03 5.24
C LEU A 98 -2.53 -12.28 5.09
N GLY A 99 -2.73 -11.54 3.99
CA GLY A 99 -3.97 -10.83 3.71
C GLY A 99 -4.06 -9.45 4.35
N GLY A 100 -2.95 -8.88 4.81
CA GLY A 100 -2.91 -7.61 5.54
C GLY A 100 -3.40 -6.37 4.79
N THR A 101 -3.72 -6.48 3.50
CA THR A 101 -4.34 -5.42 2.68
C THR A 101 -5.87 -5.35 2.85
N ARG A 102 -6.47 -6.32 3.54
CA ARG A 102 -7.90 -6.42 3.83
C ARG A 102 -8.12 -6.63 5.33
N PRO A 103 -9.31 -6.35 5.88
CA PRO A 103 -9.62 -6.63 7.27
C PRO A 103 -9.29 -8.07 7.65
N LEU A 104 -8.45 -8.25 8.66
CA LEU A 104 -8.04 -9.57 9.15
C LEU A 104 -9.12 -10.16 10.07
N PRO A 105 -9.19 -11.50 10.17
CA PRO A 105 -10.04 -12.18 11.14
C PRO A 105 -9.59 -11.90 12.58
N ASP A 106 -10.40 -12.27 13.57
CA ASP A 106 -10.05 -12.11 14.99
C ASP A 106 -8.83 -12.93 15.43
N THR A 107 -8.47 -13.96 14.67
CA THR A 107 -7.25 -14.75 14.88
C THR A 107 -6.72 -15.18 13.54
N LEU A 108 -5.44 -14.90 13.30
CA LEU A 108 -4.77 -15.26 12.07
C LEU A 108 -4.11 -16.63 12.23
N VAL A 109 -4.57 -17.61 11.46
CA VAL A 109 -3.96 -18.95 11.43
C VAL A 109 -2.91 -18.99 10.35
N VAL A 110 -1.68 -19.30 10.73
CA VAL A 110 -0.50 -19.28 9.86
C VAL A 110 0.01 -20.70 9.66
N ASP A 111 0.34 -21.05 8.42
CA ASP A 111 0.90 -22.36 8.07
C ASP A 111 2.37 -22.51 8.51
N GLU A 112 2.85 -23.75 8.50
CA GLU A 112 4.21 -24.09 8.94
C GLU A 112 5.31 -23.42 8.11
N ARG A 113 5.10 -23.19 6.81
CA ARG A 113 6.11 -22.56 5.95
C ARG A 113 6.27 -21.09 6.31
N MET A 114 5.16 -20.40 6.52
CA MET A 114 5.16 -19.02 6.94
C MET A 114 5.63 -18.87 8.39
N GLU A 115 5.28 -19.80 9.29
CA GLU A 115 5.88 -19.87 10.62
C GLU A 115 7.41 -19.96 10.55
N GLY A 116 7.93 -20.90 9.75
CA GLY A 116 9.37 -21.08 9.55
C GLY A 116 10.04 -19.81 8.99
N ALA A 117 9.39 -19.14 8.05
CA ALA A 117 9.88 -17.89 7.49
C ALA A 117 9.90 -16.74 8.53
N MET A 118 8.85 -16.62 9.35
CA MET A 118 8.76 -15.62 10.41
C MET A 118 9.82 -15.87 11.50
N ARG A 119 9.98 -17.11 11.96
CA ARG A 119 11.01 -17.49 12.94
C ARG A 119 12.42 -17.29 12.38
N GLY A 120 12.66 -17.69 11.13
CA GLY A 120 13.93 -17.49 10.45
C GLY A 120 14.31 -16.01 10.36
N LEU A 121 13.36 -15.13 10.04
CA LEU A 121 13.62 -13.69 10.00
C LEU A 121 13.97 -13.11 11.39
N VAL A 122 13.34 -13.61 12.46
CA VAL A 122 13.72 -13.21 13.83
C VAL A 122 15.14 -13.65 14.18
N ARG A 123 15.50 -14.88 13.83
CA ARG A 123 16.84 -15.42 14.05
C ARG A 123 17.90 -14.59 13.31
N ASP A 124 17.64 -14.29 12.04
CA ASP A 124 18.58 -13.55 11.18
C ASP A 124 18.73 -12.08 11.60
N THR A 125 17.75 -11.53 12.34
CA THR A 125 17.82 -10.19 12.95
C THR A 125 18.40 -10.17 14.37
N GLY A 126 18.94 -11.31 14.84
CA GLY A 126 19.57 -11.43 16.15
C GLY A 126 18.60 -11.58 17.32
N GLY A 127 17.33 -11.94 17.07
CA GLY A 127 16.36 -12.25 18.11
C GLY A 127 16.54 -13.67 18.67
N THR A 128 16.38 -13.83 19.99
CA THR A 128 16.41 -15.14 20.67
C THR A 128 15.11 -15.93 20.44
N GLU A 129 15.23 -17.21 20.05
CA GLU A 129 14.11 -18.04 19.56
C GLU A 129 13.14 -18.59 20.64
N LEU A 130 13.49 -18.52 21.93
CA LEU A 130 12.75 -19.24 22.97
C LEU A 130 11.47 -18.49 23.38
N GLY A 131 10.31 -19.10 23.12
CA GLY A 131 9.00 -18.64 23.63
C GLY A 131 8.36 -17.48 22.86
N LEU A 132 8.85 -17.16 21.67
CA LEU A 132 8.33 -16.05 20.86
C LEU A 132 6.91 -16.33 20.39
N GLY A 133 5.97 -15.53 20.89
CA GLY A 133 4.66 -15.38 20.28
C GLY A 133 4.72 -14.39 19.11
N PHE A 134 3.71 -14.42 18.25
CA PHE A 134 3.59 -13.47 17.15
C PHE A 134 2.21 -12.84 17.17
N GLN A 135 2.14 -11.59 16.71
CA GLN A 135 0.88 -10.89 16.51
C GLN A 135 0.99 -10.00 15.27
N ALA A 136 -0.14 -9.76 14.62
CA ALA A 136 -0.27 -8.75 13.58
C ALA A 136 -0.92 -7.50 14.18
N VAL A 137 -0.46 -6.32 13.78
CA VAL A 137 -1.16 -5.07 14.03
C VAL A 137 -1.66 -4.54 12.70
N GLN A 138 -2.98 -4.41 12.58
CA GLN A 138 -3.64 -3.95 11.38
C GLN A 138 -4.08 -2.50 11.54
N TYR A 139 -3.83 -1.68 10.52
CA TYR A 139 -4.28 -0.29 10.44
C TYR A 139 -5.17 -0.13 9.21
N CYS A 140 -6.48 -0.07 9.40
CA CYS A 140 -7.46 0.07 8.32
C CYS A 140 -8.05 1.48 8.27
N VAL A 141 -8.49 1.91 7.09
CA VAL A 141 -9.33 3.10 6.94
C VAL A 141 -10.75 2.74 7.35
N ASP A 142 -11.20 3.31 8.47
CA ASP A 142 -12.54 3.07 9.01
C ASP A 142 -13.52 4.16 8.55
N ASP A 143 -13.02 5.36 8.22
CA ASP A 143 -13.79 6.49 7.70
C ASP A 143 -13.15 7.01 6.40
N VAL A 144 -13.88 6.93 5.29
CA VAL A 144 -13.44 7.38 3.97
C VAL A 144 -13.22 8.89 3.92
N ALA A 145 -13.89 9.66 4.79
CA ALA A 145 -13.71 11.11 4.90
C ALA A 145 -12.41 11.49 5.64
N ARG A 146 -11.80 10.55 6.37
CA ARG A 146 -10.55 10.74 7.14
C ARG A 146 -9.58 9.56 6.93
N PRO A 147 -9.07 9.35 5.69
CA PRO A 147 -8.25 8.19 5.33
C PRO A 147 -6.90 8.10 6.07
N GLU A 148 -6.46 9.18 6.70
CA GLU A 148 -5.30 9.24 7.60
C GLU A 148 -5.58 8.61 8.97
N HIS A 149 -6.85 8.56 9.39
CA HIS A 149 -7.23 7.95 10.65
C HIS A 149 -7.34 6.44 10.50
N ARG A 150 -6.27 5.74 10.88
CA ARG A 150 -6.19 4.28 10.79
C ARG A 150 -5.91 3.67 12.16
N PRO A 151 -6.93 3.34 12.96
CA PRO A 151 -6.69 2.77 14.29
C PRO A 151 -6.01 1.40 14.17
N GLY A 152 -5.08 1.15 15.10
CA GLY A 152 -4.38 -0.13 15.18
C GLY A 152 -5.23 -1.18 15.89
N ARG A 153 -5.54 -2.28 15.21
CA ARG A 153 -6.17 -3.47 15.78
C ARG A 153 -5.13 -4.59 15.92
N ILE A 154 -5.00 -5.13 17.12
CA ILE A 154 -4.12 -6.28 17.38
C ILE A 154 -4.86 -7.55 16.99
N VAL A 155 -4.22 -8.38 16.18
CA VAL A 155 -4.70 -9.69 15.74
C VAL A 155 -3.70 -10.76 16.20
N PRO A 156 -4.09 -11.67 17.11
CA PRO A 156 -3.23 -12.75 17.54
C PRO A 156 -2.92 -13.71 16.38
N ILE A 157 -1.68 -14.16 16.30
CA ILE A 157 -1.25 -15.17 15.33
C ILE A 157 -1.18 -16.51 16.04
N ARG A 158 -1.85 -17.52 15.47
CA ARG A 158 -1.74 -18.91 15.89
C ARG A 158 -1.13 -19.74 14.76
N PHE A 159 -0.13 -20.52 15.10
CA PHE A 159 0.44 -21.47 14.16
C PHE A 159 -0.45 -22.71 14.09
N ARG A 160 -0.69 -23.17 12.88
CA ARG A 160 -1.35 -24.46 12.66
C ARG A 160 -0.37 -25.53 13.12
N SER A 161 -0.64 -26.15 14.26
CA SER A 161 0.13 -27.31 14.72
C SER A 161 0.07 -28.43 13.67
N PRO A 162 1.14 -29.22 13.51
CA PRO A 162 1.15 -30.40 12.65
C PRO A 162 0.06 -31.41 13.06
#